data_AF-A0A4V1G580-F1
#
_entry.id   AF-A0A4V1G580-F1
#
_cell.length_a   1.000
_cell.length_b   1.000
_cell.length_c   1.000
_cell.angle_alpha   90.00
_cell.angle_beta   90.00
_cell.angle_gamma   90.00
#
_symmetry.space_group_name_H-M   'P 1'
#
loop_
_entity.id
_entity.type
_entity.pdbx_description
1 polymer ?
#
loop_
_entity_poly.entity_id
_entity_poly.type
_entity_poly.pdbx_seq_one_letter_code
_entity_poly.pdbx_strand_id
1 'polypeptide(L)'
;MRFVYGFEEHTPENSTKFLKMLLKEFPFKIQTIQTDNGREFTYKYQSSEVKSPFEIELNKLGINHKLIPQRTPWHNGKVERSHRNDQRYFYEWETFRNIEELNTKLKGHLEWSNNKTMRTLDYKVQCSY
;
A
#
# COMPACT_ATOMS: atom_id res chain seq x y z
N MET A 1 8.45 -8.42 1.16
CA MET A 1 8.36 -7.29 2.11
C MET A 1 7.02 -6.56 2.01
N ARG A 2 6.51 -6.01 3.11
CA ARG A 2 5.30 -5.16 3.19
C ARG A 2 5.68 -3.76 3.67
N PHE A 3 4.88 -2.76 3.31
CA PHE A 3 4.96 -1.39 3.81
C PHE A 3 3.54 -0.86 4.07
N VAL A 4 3.32 -0.23 5.22
CA VAL A 4 2.03 0.33 5.64
C VAL A 4 2.31 1.66 6.32
N TYR A 5 1.48 2.67 6.03
CA TYR A 5 1.56 3.99 6.65
C TYR A 5 0.16 4.62 6.67
N GLY A 6 -0.24 5.18 7.80
CA GLY A 6 -1.53 5.82 8.00
C GLY A 6 -1.53 7.30 7.65
N PHE A 7 -2.55 7.73 6.91
CA PHE A 7 -2.88 9.13 6.67
C PHE A 7 -4.26 9.43 7.27
N GLU A 8 -4.51 10.71 7.58
CA GLU A 8 -5.82 11.15 8.08
C GLU A 8 -6.91 11.07 7.00
N GLU A 9 -6.54 11.29 5.73
CA GLU A 9 -7.47 11.34 4.60
C GLU A 9 -6.92 10.61 3.36
N HIS A 10 -7.83 10.03 2.59
CA HIS A 10 -7.54 9.41 1.30
C HIS A 10 -7.54 10.46 0.19
N THR A 11 -6.43 11.18 0.05
CA THR A 11 -6.24 12.18 -1.01
C THR A 11 -5.18 11.74 -2.03
N PRO A 12 -5.26 12.23 -3.28
CA PRO A 12 -4.22 11.98 -4.29
C PRO A 12 -2.82 12.46 -3.87
N GLU A 13 -2.74 13.54 -3.11
CA GLU A 13 -1.50 14.09 -2.56
C GLU A 13 -0.90 13.13 -1.53
N ASN A 14 -1.73 12.58 -0.63
CA ASN A 14 -1.30 11.58 0.35
C ASN A 14 -0.87 10.28 -0.34
N SER A 15 -1.56 9.84 -1.38
CA SER A 15 -1.15 8.68 -2.19
C SER A 15 0.19 8.91 -2.88
N THR A 16 0.45 10.12 -3.37
CA THR A 16 1.74 10.50 -3.96
C THR A 16 2.86 10.54 -2.91
N LYS A 17 2.57 11.04 -1.70
CA LYS A 17 3.50 11.02 -0.57
C LYS A 17 3.81 9.58 -0.15
N PHE A 18 2.80 8.72 -0.08
CA PHE A 18 2.95 7.30 0.20
C PHE A 18 3.86 6.62 -0.81
N LEU A 19 3.67 6.88 -2.11
CA LEU A 19 4.53 6.36 -3.19
C LEU A 19 6.00 6.70 -2.96
N LYS A 20 6.30 7.95 -2.59
CA LYS A 20 7.68 8.39 -2.32
C LYS A 20 8.29 7.70 -1.11
N MET A 21 7.49 7.43 -0.08
CA MET A 21 7.94 6.69 1.10
C MET A 21 8.17 5.22 0.76
N LEU A 22 7.24 4.60 0.03
CA LEU A 22 7.34 3.24 -0.48
C LEU A 22 8.63 3.05 -1.27
N LEU A 23 8.92 3.91 -2.25
CA LEU A 23 10.11 3.78 -3.09
C LEU A 23 11.43 3.88 -2.33
N LYS A 24 11.45 4.54 -1.17
CA LYS A 24 12.64 4.60 -0.30
C LYS A 24 12.83 3.32 0.52
N GLU A 25 11.73 2.65 0.86
CA GLU A 25 11.77 1.46 1.71
C GLU A 25 12.18 0.20 0.93
N PHE A 26 11.77 0.10 -0.34
CA PHE A 26 12.05 -1.11 -1.13
C PHE A 26 13.45 -1.07 -1.76
N PRO A 27 14.29 -2.11 -1.55
CA PRO A 27 15.67 -2.15 -2.05
C PRO A 27 15.76 -2.46 -3.55
N PHE A 28 14.65 -2.38 -4.29
CA PHE A 28 14.57 -2.72 -5.71
C PHE A 28 13.70 -1.73 -6.47
N LYS A 29 13.96 -1.64 -7.78
CA LYS A 29 13.20 -0.76 -8.67
C LYS A 29 11.80 -1.33 -8.92
N ILE A 30 10.78 -0.59 -8.48
CA ILE A 30 9.38 -0.91 -8.77
C ILE A 30 9.08 -0.57 -10.23
N GLN A 31 8.65 -1.55 -11.02
CA GLN A 31 8.33 -1.35 -12.45
C GLN A 31 6.85 -1.10 -12.71
N THR A 32 5.98 -1.67 -11.87
CA THR A 32 4.53 -1.59 -12.05
C THR A 32 3.85 -1.53 -10.70
N ILE A 33 2.87 -0.64 -10.59
CA ILE A 33 1.98 -0.54 -9.44
C ILE A 33 0.56 -0.84 -9.91
N GLN A 34 -0.10 -1.75 -9.19
CA GLN A 34 -1.50 -2.09 -9.43
C GLN A 34 -2.38 -1.53 -8.32
N THR A 35 -3.40 -0.74 -8.68
CA THR A 35 -4.39 -0.18 -7.74
C THR A 35 -5.80 -0.48 -8.21
N ASP A 36 -6.79 -0.27 -7.34
CA ASP A 36 -8.17 -0.13 -7.78
C ASP A 36 -8.38 1.23 -8.48
N ASN A 37 -9.64 1.55 -8.77
CA ASN A 37 -9.99 2.80 -9.43
C ASN A 37 -10.41 3.90 -8.44
N GLY A 38 -9.86 3.90 -7.23
CA GLY A 38 -10.03 4.97 -6.25
C GLY A 38 -9.61 6.33 -6.81
N ARG A 39 -10.28 7.40 -6.37
CA ARG A 39 -10.03 8.77 -6.84
C ARG A 39 -8.66 9.28 -6.40
N GLU A 40 -8.12 8.74 -5.32
CA GLU A 40 -6.77 8.99 -4.85
C GLU A 40 -5.68 8.45 -5.80
N PHE A 41 -6.02 7.47 -6.65
CA PHE A 41 -5.09 6.87 -7.61
C PHE A 41 -5.33 7.31 -9.05
N THR A 42 -6.58 7.48 -9.47
CA THR A 42 -6.90 7.82 -10.87
C THR A 42 -8.13 8.70 -10.98
N TYR A 43 -8.10 9.60 -11.97
CA TYR A 43 -9.26 10.42 -12.34
C TYR A 43 -10.00 9.90 -13.56
N LYS A 44 -9.72 8.66 -13.99
CA LYS A 44 -10.29 8.05 -15.20
C LYS A 44 -11.82 8.17 -15.34
N TYR A 45 -12.57 8.19 -14.24
CA TYR A 45 -14.04 8.33 -14.26
C TYR A 45 -14.56 9.76 -14.10
N GLN A 46 -13.67 10.71 -13.80
CA GLN A 46 -14.00 12.13 -13.69
C GLN A 46 -13.58 12.90 -14.94
N SER A 47 -12.41 12.60 -15.48
CA SER A 47 -11.90 13.20 -16.71
C SER A 47 -10.88 12.26 -17.35
N SER A 48 -11.00 12.07 -18.66
CA SER A 48 -9.98 11.37 -19.45
C SER A 48 -8.76 12.25 -19.75
N GLU A 49 -8.89 13.57 -19.61
CA GLU A 49 -7.84 14.54 -19.95
C GLU A 49 -6.96 14.86 -18.74
N VAL A 50 -7.55 14.89 -17.54
CA VAL A 50 -6.85 15.25 -16.30
C VAL A 50 -6.37 13.97 -15.62
N LYS A 51 -5.05 13.88 -15.42
CA LYS A 51 -4.43 12.80 -14.63
C LYS A 51 -4.39 13.18 -13.14
N SER A 52 -4.50 12.17 -12.28
CA SER A 52 -4.30 12.38 -10.84
C SER A 52 -2.85 12.78 -10.54
N PRO A 53 -2.59 13.51 -9.44
CA PRO A 53 -1.22 13.74 -8.94
C PRO A 53 -0.40 12.45 -8.83
N PHE A 54 -1.05 11.35 -8.44
CA PHE A 54 -0.44 10.03 -8.35
C PHE A 54 -0.01 9.48 -9.73
N GLU A 55 -0.90 9.52 -10.72
CA GLU A 55 -0.59 9.13 -12.11
C GLU A 55 0.52 9.99 -12.70
N ILE A 56 0.52 11.30 -12.44
CA ILE A 56 1.56 12.21 -12.90
C ILE A 56 2.93 11.80 -12.32
N GLU A 57 2.98 11.50 -11.02
CA GLU A 57 4.23 11.09 -10.37
C GLU A 57 4.72 9.72 -10.87
N LEU A 58 3.83 8.75 -11.05
CA LEU A 58 4.19 7.45 -11.63
C LEU A 58 4.79 7.59 -13.04
N ASN A 59 4.18 8.42 -13.88
CA ASN A 59 4.68 8.70 -15.22
C ASN A 59 6.08 9.34 -15.19
N LYS A 60 6.32 10.29 -14.27
CA LYS A 60 7.66 10.91 -14.08
C LYS A 60 8.71 9.89 -13.66
N LEU A 61 8.35 8.93 -12.82
CA LEU A 61 9.24 7.89 -12.32
C LEU A 61 9.41 6.71 -13.30
N GLY A 62 8.68 6.71 -14.42
CA GLY A 62 8.68 5.61 -15.39
C GLY A 62 8.07 4.32 -14.83
N ILE A 63 7.15 4.43 -13.87
CA ILE A 63 6.45 3.29 -13.26
C ILE A 63 5.12 3.10 -13.97
N ASN A 64 4.88 1.89 -14.47
CA ASN A 64 3.61 1.58 -15.13
C ASN A 64 2.47 1.49 -14.11
N HIS A 65 1.35 2.18 -14.39
CA HIS A 65 0.16 2.13 -13.55
C HIS A 65 -0.86 1.16 -14.14
N LYS A 66 -1.18 0.10 -13.40
CA LYS A 66 -2.17 -0.90 -13.80
C LYS A 66 -3.43 -0.79 -12.94
N LEU A 67 -4.54 -0.39 -13.55
CA LEU A 67 -5.83 -0.38 -12.86
C LEU A 67 -6.45 -1.77 -12.83
N ILE A 68 -7.04 -2.16 -11.70
CA ILE A 68 -7.83 -3.38 -11.59
C ILE A 68 -9.09 -3.21 -12.46
N PRO A 69 -9.37 -4.16 -13.38
CA PRO A 69 -10.58 -4.12 -14.19
C PRO A 69 -11.83 -4.12 -13.30
N GLN A 70 -12.86 -3.39 -13.72
CA GLN A 70 -14.15 -3.44 -13.02
C GLN A 70 -14.67 -4.88 -12.99
N ARG A 71 -15.37 -5.24 -11.90
CA ARG A 71 -16.00 -6.57 -11.70
C ARG A 71 -15.00 -7.73 -11.58
N THR A 72 -13.75 -7.44 -11.21
CA THR A 72 -12.71 -8.46 -10.97
C THR A 72 -12.15 -8.44 -9.53
N PRO A 73 -13.00 -8.59 -8.51
CA PRO A 73 -12.60 -8.43 -7.09
C PRO A 73 -11.48 -9.39 -6.65
N TRP A 74 -11.37 -10.56 -7.29
CA TRP A 74 -10.31 -11.54 -6.98
C TRP A 74 -8.90 -10.99 -7.21
N HIS A 75 -8.71 -10.00 -8.10
CA HIS A 75 -7.41 -9.35 -8.30
C HIS A 75 -6.98 -8.51 -7.08
N ASN A 76 -7.92 -8.13 -6.21
CA ASN A 76 -7.65 -7.42 -4.96
C ASN A 76 -7.47 -8.36 -3.75
N GLY A 77 -7.65 -9.66 -3.92
CA GLY A 77 -7.69 -10.62 -2.81
C GLY A 77 -6.41 -10.67 -1.95
N LYS A 78 -5.26 -10.31 -2.51
CA LYS A 78 -4.00 -10.17 -1.75
C LYS A 78 -4.06 -8.99 -0.77
N VAL A 79 -4.56 -7.85 -1.24
CA VAL A 79 -4.71 -6.63 -0.43
C VAL A 79 -5.77 -6.86 0.65
N GLU A 80 -6.92 -7.43 0.28
CA GLU A 80 -7.96 -7.76 1.25
C GLU A 80 -7.49 -8.73 2.34
N ARG A 81 -6.71 -9.75 1.98
CA ARG A 81 -6.11 -10.67 2.96
C ARG A 81 -5.12 -9.94 3.87
N SER A 82 -4.35 -9.01 3.32
CA SER A 82 -3.43 -8.15 4.07
C SER A 82 -4.20 -7.32 5.11
N HIS A 83 -5.28 -6.65 4.69
CA HIS A 83 -6.13 -5.87 5.59
C HIS A 83 -6.79 -6.73 6.68
N ARG A 84 -7.30 -7.92 6.36
CA ARG A 84 -7.83 -8.85 7.38
C ARG A 84 -6.78 -9.28 8.41
N ASN A 85 -5.54 -9.45 7.97
CA ASN A 85 -4.44 -9.78 8.88
C ASN A 85 -4.10 -8.61 9.81
N ASP A 86 -4.05 -7.39 9.28
CA ASP A 86 -3.80 -6.20 10.09
C ASP A 86 -4.96 -5.91 11.04
N GLN A 87 -6.21 -6.15 10.62
CA GLN A 87 -7.36 -6.10 11.51
C GLN A 87 -7.17 -7.01 12.72
N ARG A 88 -6.87 -8.30 12.47
CA ARG A 88 -6.75 -9.32 13.50
C ARG A 88 -5.58 -9.12 14.46
N TYR A 89 -4.43 -8.68 13.94
CA TYR A 89 -3.17 -8.65 14.71
C TYR A 89 -2.78 -7.26 15.20
N PHE A 90 -3.43 -6.20 14.70
CA PHE A 90 -3.11 -4.83 15.06
C PHE A 90 -4.35 -4.08 15.55
N TYR A 91 -5.33 -3.83 14.66
CA TYR A 91 -6.45 -2.94 14.99
C TYR A 91 -7.41 -3.48 16.07
N GLU A 92 -7.53 -4.79 16.23
CA GLU A 92 -8.35 -5.39 17.32
C GLU A 92 -7.72 -5.23 18.72
N TRP A 93 -6.40 -5.00 18.80
CA TRP A 93 -5.64 -5.00 20.06
C TRP A 93 -5.06 -3.64 20.41
N GLU A 94 -4.83 -2.78 19.43
CA GLU A 94 -4.21 -1.49 19.60
C GLU A 94 -5.22 -0.35 19.56
N THR A 95 -5.05 0.62 20.46
CA THR A 95 -5.73 1.91 20.42
C THR A 95 -4.71 3.02 20.25
N PHE A 96 -5.11 4.13 19.65
CA PHE A 96 -4.24 5.27 19.37
C PHE A 96 -5.04 6.56 19.46
N ARG A 97 -4.40 7.62 19.94
CA ARG A 97 -5.03 8.92 20.17
C ARG A 97 -4.92 9.86 18.98
N ASN A 98 -3.90 9.66 18.15
CA ASN A 98 -3.62 10.47 16.98
C ASN A 98 -2.87 9.65 15.90
N ILE A 99 -2.69 10.27 14.74
CA ILE A 99 -2.06 9.63 13.57
C ILE A 99 -0.57 9.31 13.79
N GLU A 100 0.12 10.08 14.64
CA GLU A 100 1.53 9.87 14.95
C GLU A 100 1.74 8.62 15.80
N GLU A 101 0.89 8.43 16.82
CA GLU A 101 0.86 7.23 17.65
C GLU A 101 0.51 5.99 16.81
N LEU A 102 -0.50 6.11 15.92
CA LEU A 102 -0.85 5.06 14.97
C LEU A 102 0.37 4.65 14.14
N ASN A 103 1.06 5.60 13.51
CA ASN A 103 2.21 5.31 12.64
C ASN A 103 3.40 4.72 13.41
N THR A 104 3.62 5.16 14.65
CA THR A 104 4.65 4.60 15.53
C THR A 104 4.37 3.13 15.84
N LYS A 105 3.14 2.81 16.23
CA LYS A 105 2.73 1.42 16.50
C LYS A 105 2.70 0.55 15.24
N LEU A 106 2.23 1.11 14.11
CA LEU A 106 2.23 0.43 12.82
C LEU A 106 3.65 0.04 12.39
N LYS A 107 4.65 0.88 12.65
CA LYS A 107 6.05 0.56 12.36
C LYS A 107 6.50 -0.69 13.10
N GLY A 108 6.23 -0.79 14.42
CA GLY A 108 6.55 -1.98 15.20
C GLY A 108 5.81 -3.24 14.72
N HIS A 109 4.52 -3.11 14.39
CA HIS A 109 3.75 -4.19 13.76
C HIS A 109 4.33 -4.61 12.41
N LEU A 110 4.80 -3.67 11.60
CA LEU A 110 5.41 -3.93 10.31
C LEU A 110 6.72 -4.70 10.47
N GLU A 111 7.59 -4.29 11.39
CA GLU A 111 8.84 -4.99 11.71
C GLU A 111 8.57 -6.45 12.13
N TRP A 112 7.59 -6.67 13.01
CA TRP A 112 7.18 -8.02 13.40
C TRP A 112 6.63 -8.82 12.20
N SER A 113 5.72 -8.23 11.43
CA SER A 113 5.05 -8.94 10.32
C SER A 113 6.00 -9.28 9.17
N ASN A 114 6.97 -8.42 8.85
CA ASN A 114 7.99 -8.67 7.83
C ASN A 114 9.00 -9.75 8.24
N ASN A 115 9.28 -9.86 9.55
CA ASN A 115 10.18 -10.85 10.13
C ASN A 115 9.47 -12.14 10.58
N LYS A 116 8.15 -12.23 10.39
CA LYS A 116 7.40 -13.44 10.72
C LYS A 116 7.68 -14.52 9.68
N THR A 117 8.11 -15.70 10.14
CA THR A 117 8.34 -16.87 9.29
C THR A 117 7.01 -17.36 8.70
N MET A 118 6.95 -17.55 7.39
CA MET A 118 5.75 -18.06 6.74
C MET A 118 5.92 -19.54 6.38
N ARG A 119 5.02 -20.39 6.86
CA ARG A 119 5.01 -21.82 6.55
C ARG A 119 4.95 -22.09 5.03
N THR A 120 4.27 -21.21 4.29
CA THR A 120 4.15 -21.28 2.82
C THR A 120 5.43 -20.88 2.07
N LEU A 121 6.42 -20.29 2.77
CA LEU A 121 7.74 -19.96 2.22
C LEU A 121 8.83 -20.86 2.83
N ASP A 122 8.50 -22.09 3.20
CA ASP A 122 9.46 -23.02 3.82
C ASP A 122 10.09 -22.43 5.10
N TYR A 123 9.25 -21.81 5.95
CA TYR A 123 9.64 -21.14 7.19
C TYR A 123 10.58 -19.92 7.01
N LYS A 124 10.77 -19.42 5.79
CA LYS A 124 11.50 -18.16 5.55
C LYS A 124 10.67 -16.94 5.89
N VAL A 125 11.35 -15.83 6.19
CA VAL A 125 10.71 -14.53 6.44
C VAL A 125 10.47 -13.78 5.14
N GLN A 126 9.47 -12.91 5.14
CA GLN A 126 9.03 -12.21 3.93
C GLN A 126 10.09 -11.20 3.40
N CYS A 127 11.07 -10.85 4.23
CA CYS A 127 12.17 -9.93 3.93
C CYS A 127 13.45 -10.61 3.40
N SER A 128 13.49 -11.94 3.28
CA SER A 128 14.69 -12.67 2.81
C SER A 128 14.94 -12.62 1.30
N TYR A 129 14.17 -11.82 0.55
CA TYR A 129 14.18 -11.73 -0.91
C TYR A 129 14.05 -10.28 -1.38
#